data_AF-A0A973FNB7-F1
#
_entry.id   AF-A0A973FNB7-F1
#
_cell.length_a   1.000
_cell.length_b   1.000
_cell.length_c   1.000
_cell.angle_alpha   90.00
_cell.angle_beta   90.00
_cell.angle_gamma   90.00
#
_symmetry.space_group_name_H-M   'P 1'
#
loop_
_entity.id
_entity.type
_entity.pdbx_description
1 polymer ?
#
loop_
_entity_poly.entity_id
_entity_poly.type
_entity_poly.pdbx_seq_one_letter_code
_entity_poly.pdbx_strand_id
1 'polypeptide(L)'
;MDNLSPATLLILLIATACAALAHLLLARAWRQLPIFWLTAVVGCLIPYGLGLHFPLNLPLPAGVPVLESILLAWILLIFVSRLRV
;
A
#
# COMPACT_ATOMS: atom_id res chain seq x y z
N MET A 1 23.03 11.69 7.95
CA MET A 1 22.83 10.60 6.98
C MET A 1 21.56 9.90 7.40
N ASP A 2 20.45 10.24 6.76
CA ASP A 2 19.11 9.80 7.14
C ASP A 2 19.03 8.28 7.08
N ASN A 3 18.98 7.63 8.25
CA ASN A 3 18.75 6.20 8.38
C ASN A 3 17.29 5.90 8.03
N LEU A 4 16.92 6.02 6.76
CA LEU A 4 15.65 5.51 6.28
C LEU A 4 15.64 4.01 6.54
N SER A 5 14.72 3.58 7.42
CA SER A 5 14.63 2.17 7.77
C SER A 5 14.34 1.35 6.50
N PRO A 6 14.91 0.15 6.35
CA PRO A 6 14.63 -0.72 5.21
C PRO A 6 13.12 -0.97 5.02
N ALA A 7 12.37 -1.00 6.12
CA ALA A 7 10.92 -1.10 6.11
C ALA A 7 10.24 0.10 5.44
N THR A 8 10.69 1.33 5.74
CA THR A 8 10.13 2.56 5.14
C THR A 8 10.31 2.58 3.63
N LEU A 9 11.50 2.23 3.13
CA LEU A 9 11.78 2.16 1.69
C LEU A 9 10.91 1.10 1.01
N LEU A 10 10.75 -0.05 1.65
CA LEU A 10 9.96 -1.16 1.13
C LEU A 10 8.46 -0.82 1.09
N ILE A 11 7.94 -0.16 2.12
CA ILE A 11 6.56 0.35 2.16
C ILE A 11 6.32 1.39 1.05
N LEU A 12 7.26 2.34 0.85
CA LEU A 12 7.17 3.34 -0.21
C LEU A 12 7.19 2.70 -1.60
N LEU A 13 8.05 1.72 -1.82
CA LEU A 13 8.14 0.99 -3.09
C LEU A 13 6.85 0.22 -3.39
N ILE A 14 6.31 -0.51 -2.41
CA ILE A 14 5.03 -1.22 -2.56
C ILE A 14 3.90 -0.24 -2.82
N ALA A 15 3.80 0.82 -2.02
CA ALA A 15 2.74 1.80 -2.15
C ALA A 15 2.76 2.50 -3.52
N THR A 16 3.95 2.88 -4.01
CA THR A 16 4.12 3.46 -5.35
C THR A 16 3.76 2.48 -6.46
N ALA A 17 4.18 1.20 -6.35
CA ALA A 17 3.83 0.16 -7.32
C ALA A 17 2.30 -0.10 -7.37
N CYS A 18 1.66 -0.25 -6.21
CA CYS A 18 0.21 -0.42 -6.09
C CYS A 18 -0.56 0.81 -6.60
N ALA A 19 -0.09 2.02 -6.27
CA ALA A 19 -0.71 3.25 -6.74
C ALA A 19 -0.59 3.42 -8.26
N ALA A 20 0.57 3.07 -8.85
CA ALA A 20 0.76 3.10 -10.29
C ALA A 20 -0.16 2.08 -11.00
N LEU A 21 -0.25 0.85 -10.48
CA LEU A 21 -1.17 -0.17 -11.00
C LEU A 21 -2.63 0.24 -10.89
N ALA A 22 -3.05 0.76 -9.73
CA ALA A 22 -4.41 1.26 -9.54
C ALA A 22 -4.69 2.49 -10.42
N HIS A 23 -3.69 3.33 -10.68
CA HIS A 23 -3.83 4.42 -11.63
C HIS A 23 -4.11 3.89 -13.04
N LEU A 24 -3.34 2.91 -13.51
CA LEU A 24 -3.52 2.31 -14.84
C LEU A 24 -4.87 1.60 -14.99
N LEU A 25 -5.35 0.93 -13.93
CA LEU A 25 -6.54 0.08 -13.99
C LEU A 25 -7.85 0.80 -13.61
N LEU A 26 -7.81 1.81 -12.74
CA LEU A 26 -9.00 2.46 -12.18
C LEU A 26 -9.07 3.97 -12.43
N ALA A 27 -7.97 4.67 -12.76
CA ALA A 27 -8.01 6.12 -12.88
C ALA A 27 -8.48 6.57 -14.27
N ARG A 28 -9.59 7.32 -14.30
CA ARG A 28 -9.99 8.12 -15.47
C ARG A 28 -9.24 9.45 -15.59
N ALA A 29 -8.60 9.91 -14.52
CA ALA A 29 -7.97 11.23 -14.47
C ALA A 29 -6.64 11.24 -13.71
N TRP A 30 -5.61 11.84 -14.32
CA TRP A 30 -4.25 12.03 -13.77
C TRP A 30 -4.25 12.79 -12.44
N ARG A 31 -5.26 13.65 -12.21
CA ARG A 31 -5.40 14.42 -10.97
C ARG A 31 -5.68 13.56 -9.72
N GLN A 32 -6.02 12.28 -9.91
CA GLN A 32 -6.35 11.36 -8.81
C GLN A 32 -5.16 10.50 -8.34
N LEU A 33 -4.02 10.59 -9.03
CA LEU A 33 -2.77 9.92 -8.66
C LEU A 33 -2.38 10.13 -7.18
N PRO A 34 -2.37 11.36 -6.61
CA PRO A 34 -1.95 11.55 -5.22
C PRO A 34 -2.90 10.91 -4.21
N ILE A 35 -4.19 10.82 -4.53
CA ILE A 35 -5.19 10.20 -3.64
C ILE A 35 -5.00 8.69 -3.62
N PHE A 36 -4.81 8.05 -4.78
CA PHE A 36 -4.49 6.64 -4.85
C PHE A 36 -3.16 6.33 -4.15
N TRP A 37 -2.16 7.19 -4.33
CA TRP A 37 -0.88 7.04 -3.65
C TRP A 37 -1.02 7.12 -2.12
N LEU A 38 -1.69 8.14 -1.59
CA LEU A 38 -1.95 8.25 -0.14
C LEU A 38 -2.73 7.05 0.39
N THR A 39 -3.72 6.58 -0.38
CA THR A 39 -4.54 5.42 -0.02
C THR A 39 -3.70 4.14 0.06
N ALA A 40 -2.78 3.93 -0.89
CA ALA A 40 -1.87 2.80 -0.90
C ALA A 40 -0.85 2.86 0.26
N VAL A 41 -0.32 4.05 0.56
CA VAL A 41 0.58 4.28 1.70
C VAL A 41 -0.12 3.95 3.01
N VAL A 42 -1.35 4.43 3.21
CA VAL A 42 -2.17 4.12 4.39
C VAL A 42 -2.45 2.62 4.48
N GLY A 43 -2.82 1.98 3.37
CA GLY A 43 -3.05 0.54 3.31
C GLY A 43 -1.82 -0.30 3.70
N CYS A 44 -0.61 0.16 3.38
CA CYS A 44 0.62 -0.51 3.81
C CYS A 44 1.03 -0.18 5.26
N LEU A 45 0.72 1.03 5.74
CA LEU A 45 1.05 1.46 7.10
C LEU A 45 0.21 0.78 8.17
N ILE A 46 -1.06 0.49 7.88
CA ILE A 46 -1.97 -0.14 8.86
C ILE A 46 -1.44 -1.50 9.35
N PRO A 47 -1.14 -2.49 8.49
CA PRO A 47 -0.66 -3.79 8.95
C PRO A 47 0.75 -3.72 9.53
N TYR A 48 1.62 -2.84 9.01
CA TYR A 48 2.94 -2.60 9.58
C TYR A 48 2.88 -1.99 11.00
N GLY A 49 2.08 -0.95 11.20
CA GLY A 49 1.99 -0.23 12.47
C GLY A 49 1.17 -0.96 13.53
N LEU A 50 0.15 -1.72 13.13
CA LEU A 50 -0.66 -2.53 14.05
C LEU A 50 -0.12 -3.94 14.26
N GLY A 51 0.93 -4.33 13.54
CA GLY A 51 1.45 -5.71 13.58
C GLY A 51 0.39 -6.73 13.14
N LEU A 52 -0.46 -6.37 12.17
CA LEU A 52 -1.45 -7.30 11.63
C LEU A 52 -0.74 -8.30 10.74
N HIS A 53 -0.60 -9.51 11.26
CA HIS A 53 -0.10 -10.67 10.55
C HIS A 53 -1.22 -11.66 10.39
N PHE A 54 -1.43 -12.16 9.17
CA PHE A 54 -2.20 -13.38 9.03
C PHE A 54 -1.42 -14.54 9.67
N PRO A 55 -2.09 -15.59 10.16
CA PRO A 55 -1.43 -16.80 10.69
C PRO A 55 -0.73 -17.64 9.60
N LEU A 56 -0.42 -17.02 8.45
CA LEU A 56 0.35 -17.60 7.36
C LEU A 56 1.84 -17.39 7.68
N ASN A 57 2.61 -18.47 7.80
CA ASN A 57 4.07 -18.45 8.00
C ASN A 57 4.79 -17.95 6.74
N LEU A 58 4.56 -16.69 6.37
CA LEU A 58 5.17 -16.04 5.22
C LEU A 58 6.45 -15.34 5.66
N PRO A 59 7.47 -15.28 4.78
CA PRO A 59 8.68 -14.53 5.08
C PRO A 59 8.35 -13.04 5.25
N LEU A 60 8.94 -12.44 6.28
CA LEU A 60 8.76 -11.05 6.69
C LEU A 60 9.98 -10.21 6.30
N PRO A 61 10.12 -9.77 5.03
CA PRO A 61 11.26 -8.97 4.62
C PRO A 61 11.27 -7.64 5.39
N ALA A 62 12.38 -7.36 6.08
CA ALA A 62 12.54 -6.20 6.94
C ALA A 62 11.44 -6.05 8.04
N GLY A 63 10.80 -7.15 8.43
CA GLY A 63 9.70 -7.14 9.40
C GLY A 63 8.38 -6.59 8.85
N VAL A 64 8.26 -6.38 7.53
CA VAL A 64 7.05 -5.85 6.92
C VAL A 64 6.14 -6.99 6.47
N PRO A 65 4.86 -7.02 6.90
CA PRO A 65 3.85 -7.95 6.37
C PRO A 65 3.46 -7.54 4.94
N VAL A 66 4.26 -7.96 3.97
CA VAL A 66 4.14 -7.53 2.56
C VAL A 66 2.80 -7.93 1.97
N LEU A 67 2.35 -9.17 2.21
CA LEU A 67 1.11 -9.67 1.65
C LEU A 67 -0.08 -8.86 2.17
N GLU A 68 -0.15 -8.66 3.48
CA GLU A 68 -1.21 -7.92 4.17
C GLU A 68 -1.22 -6.46 3.75
N SER A 69 -0.04 -5.86 3.62
CA SER A 69 0.13 -4.49 3.12
C SER A 69 -0.45 -4.33 1.72
N ILE A 70 -0.12 -5.25 0.80
CA ILE A 70 -0.62 -5.23 -0.57
C ILE A 70 -2.13 -5.49 -0.60
N LEU A 71 -2.60 -6.48 0.15
CA LEU A 71 -4.02 -6.86 0.19
C LEU A 71 -4.87 -5.69 0.69
N LEU A 72 -4.47 -5.08 1.80
CA LEU A 72 -5.18 -3.96 2.40
C LEU A 72 -5.12 -2.72 1.51
N ALA A 73 -3.96 -2.42 0.92
CA ALA A 73 -3.82 -1.34 -0.06
C ALA A 73 -4.79 -1.51 -1.24
N TRP A 74 -4.87 -2.70 -1.83
CA TRP A 74 -5.81 -2.96 -2.93
C TRP A 74 -7.28 -2.85 -2.51
N ILE A 75 -7.64 -3.37 -1.34
CA ILE A 75 -9.00 -3.23 -0.79
C ILE A 75 -9.37 -1.76 -0.66
N LEU A 76 -8.51 -0.95 -0.05
CA LEU A 76 -8.72 0.49 0.10
C LEU A 76 -8.79 1.22 -1.24
N LEU A 77 -7.91 0.90 -2.19
CA LEU A 77 -7.90 1.49 -3.53
C LEU A 77 -9.19 1.21 -4.29
N ILE A 78 -9.67 -0.04 -4.25
CA ILE A 78 -10.96 -0.42 -4.84
C ILE A 78 -12.10 0.32 -4.13
N PHE A 79 -12.11 0.34 -2.80
CA PHE A 79 -13.14 1.01 -2.02
C PHE A 79 -13.23 2.52 -2.34
N VAL A 80 -12.11 3.22 -2.32
CA VAL A 80 -12.01 4.65 -2.70
C VAL A 80 -12.42 4.87 -4.16
N SER A 81 -12.07 3.95 -5.05
CA SER A 81 -12.50 4.03 -6.46
C SER A 81 -14.00 3.81 -6.64
N ARG A 82 -14.65 3.01 -5.77
CA ARG A 82 -16.09 2.71 -5.84
C ARG A 82 -16.95 3.76 -5.16
N LEU A 83 -16.47 4.36 -4.06
CA LEU A 83 -17.09 5.52 -3.43
C LEU A 83 -17.11 6.78 -4.32
N ARG A 84 -16.42 6.72 -5.46
CA ARG A 84 -16.35 7.78 -6.46
C ARG A 84 -17.33 7.62 -7.63
N VAL A 85 -18.27 6.68 -7.56
CA VAL A 85 -19.47 6.64 -8.43
C VAL A 85 -20.44 7.73 -7.97
#